data_AF-A0A956XUW1-F1
#
_entry.id   AF-A0A956XUW1-F1
#
_cell.length_a   1.000
_cell.length_b   1.000
_cell.length_c   1.000
_cell.angle_alpha   90.00
_cell.angle_beta   90.00
_cell.angle_gamma   90.00
#
_symmetry.space_group_name_H-M   'P 1'
#
loop_
_entity.id
_entity.type
_entity.pdbx_description
1 polymer ?
#
loop_
_entity_poly.entity_id
_entity_poly.type
_entity_poly.pdbx_seq_one_letter_code
_entity_poly.pdbx_strand_id
1 'polypeptide(L)'
;MSDFDDLLAGLDENETESDETDLDTKRQAAFEARVDTYIRAAMSPKLAKNKRLKAIEFLGESGEPKAIPTLVRIYNNDKDPKVRQAAEYSLGMFRALDDALDGPQADRALDLLSDIVNEGQLGHRAKNGPYYIALGILFVTLIIFGGIAAVIASSGGSIGGIGTPKETPTPSQTPLPPNADAVGAELRMLYTDLINDAALLQQQMQVAGRGESINCELEFTQPSAVPVPAGLTESDTADLTVIADPLNEAQASLAQLLSVFQQSCNSQTAIPREDAADYGGTIVDIQRNLNALAADISTLP
;
A
#
# COMPACT_ATOMS: atom_id res chain seq x y z
N MET A 1 -28.55 31.08 -14.96
CA MET A 1 -27.33 30.37 -15.40
C MET A 1 -26.13 31.27 -15.08
N SER A 2 -25.99 31.74 -13.82
CA SER A 2 -25.07 32.83 -13.49
C SER A 2 -24.17 32.52 -12.30
N ASP A 3 -24.67 32.26 -11.09
CA ASP A 3 -23.81 32.39 -9.90
C ASP A 3 -22.68 31.35 -9.71
N PHE A 4 -22.67 30.25 -10.46
CA PHE A 4 -21.57 29.25 -10.37
C PHE A 4 -20.64 29.32 -11.55
N ASP A 5 -21.18 29.61 -12.73
CA ASP A 5 -20.38 29.91 -13.89
C ASP A 5 -19.62 31.22 -13.63
N ASP A 6 -20.21 32.23 -12.96
CA ASP A 6 -19.52 33.44 -12.50
C ASP A 6 -18.45 33.16 -11.42
N LEU A 7 -18.69 32.17 -10.53
CA LEU A 7 -17.69 31.74 -9.53
C LEU A 7 -16.50 31.02 -10.17
N LEU A 8 -16.68 30.43 -11.36
CA LEU A 8 -15.65 29.67 -12.07
C LEU A 8 -15.05 30.43 -13.27
N ALA A 9 -15.76 31.37 -13.86
CA ALA A 9 -15.36 32.11 -15.07
C ALA A 9 -14.17 33.05 -14.83
N GLY A 10 -13.89 33.41 -13.57
CA GLY A 10 -12.70 34.19 -13.21
C GLY A 10 -11.39 33.40 -13.19
N LEU A 11 -11.40 32.10 -13.54
CA LEU A 11 -10.25 31.21 -13.39
C LEU A 11 -9.50 30.89 -14.69
N ASP A 12 -10.09 31.19 -15.86
CA ASP A 12 -9.54 30.76 -17.16
C ASP A 12 -8.74 31.83 -17.93
N GLU A 13 -8.62 33.06 -17.41
CA GLU A 13 -8.08 34.20 -18.18
C GLU A 13 -6.85 34.86 -17.54
N ASN A 14 -5.75 34.14 -17.29
CA ASN A 14 -4.43 34.81 -17.25
C ASN A 14 -3.22 33.85 -17.30
N GLU A 15 -3.02 33.09 -18.38
CA GLU A 15 -1.71 32.48 -18.64
C GLU A 15 -0.83 33.48 -19.42
N THR A 16 -0.08 34.31 -18.70
CA THR A 16 1.02 35.09 -19.28
C THR A 16 2.31 34.27 -19.18
N GLU A 17 2.83 33.89 -20.35
CA GLU A 17 4.08 33.17 -20.58
C GLU A 17 5.25 33.88 -19.86
N SER A 18 5.78 33.26 -18.80
CA SER A 18 6.92 33.73 -18.01
C SER A 18 7.74 32.53 -17.51
N ASP A 19 9.02 32.76 -17.16
CA ASP A 19 10.06 31.78 -16.79
C ASP A 19 9.52 30.50 -16.08
N GLU A 20 9.97 29.32 -16.52
CA GLU A 20 9.45 28.00 -16.12
C GLU A 20 9.30 27.80 -14.60
N THR A 21 10.24 28.31 -13.78
CA THR A 21 10.17 28.17 -12.31
C THR A 21 9.11 29.05 -11.65
N ASP A 22 8.73 30.17 -12.28
CA ASP A 22 7.66 31.06 -11.81
C ASP A 22 6.28 30.50 -12.23
N LEU A 23 6.23 29.72 -13.31
CA LEU A 23 5.01 29.11 -13.83
C LEU A 23 4.44 28.03 -12.89
N ASP A 24 5.28 27.12 -12.39
CA ASP A 24 4.82 26.03 -11.50
C ASP A 24 4.28 26.58 -10.17
N THR A 25 4.97 27.58 -9.61
CA THR A 25 4.52 28.24 -8.37
C THR A 25 3.15 28.94 -8.57
N LYS A 26 2.96 29.60 -9.72
CA LYS A 26 1.68 30.23 -10.07
C LYS A 26 0.57 29.19 -10.28
N ARG A 27 0.87 28.07 -10.93
CA ARG A 27 -0.09 26.97 -11.16
C ARG A 27 -0.53 26.34 -9.84
N GLN A 28 0.41 26.07 -8.94
CA GLN A 28 0.10 25.57 -7.60
C GLN A 28 -0.79 26.56 -6.83
N ALA A 29 -0.44 27.85 -6.81
CA ALA A 29 -1.25 28.87 -6.15
C ALA A 29 -2.66 28.99 -6.76
N ALA A 30 -2.79 28.87 -8.09
CA ALA A 30 -4.07 28.85 -8.78
C ALA A 30 -4.90 27.61 -8.40
N PHE A 31 -4.27 26.43 -8.31
CA PHE A 31 -4.92 25.20 -7.87
C PHE A 31 -5.42 25.32 -6.41
N GLU A 32 -4.61 25.82 -5.49
CA GLU A 32 -5.03 26.03 -4.09
C GLU A 32 -6.23 27.00 -4.00
N ALA A 33 -6.21 28.09 -4.78
CA ALA A 33 -7.33 29.04 -4.85
C ALA A 33 -8.61 28.39 -5.41
N ARG A 34 -8.47 27.48 -6.38
CA ARG A 34 -9.58 26.67 -6.91
C ARG A 34 -10.16 25.77 -5.83
N VAL A 35 -9.32 25.04 -5.10
CA VAL A 35 -9.76 24.18 -3.99
C VAL A 35 -10.55 24.98 -2.95
N ASP A 36 -10.05 26.15 -2.54
CA ASP A 36 -10.74 27.01 -1.57
C ASP A 36 -12.10 27.51 -2.07
N THR A 37 -12.23 27.74 -3.37
CA THR A 37 -13.49 28.11 -4.01
C THR A 37 -14.48 26.94 -3.97
N TYR A 38 -14.01 25.72 -4.27
CA TYR A 38 -14.83 24.51 -4.20
C TYR A 38 -15.24 24.12 -2.77
N ILE A 39 -14.37 24.34 -1.77
CA ILE A 39 -14.71 24.19 -0.35
C ILE A 39 -15.88 25.12 0.02
N ARG A 40 -15.80 26.41 -0.37
CA ARG A 40 -16.88 27.38 -0.14
C ARG A 40 -18.16 26.97 -0.87
N ALA A 41 -18.05 26.47 -2.10
CA ALA A 41 -19.19 26.03 -2.88
C ALA A 41 -19.89 24.80 -2.27
N ALA A 42 -19.12 23.79 -1.82
CA ALA A 42 -19.65 22.59 -1.20
C ALA A 42 -20.45 22.89 0.08
N MET A 43 -20.00 23.88 0.86
CA MET A 43 -20.63 24.29 2.12
C MET A 43 -21.78 25.30 1.97
N SER A 44 -21.97 25.91 0.80
CA SER A 44 -22.97 26.96 0.62
C SER A 44 -24.39 26.38 0.51
N PRO A 45 -25.30 26.67 1.46
CA PRO A 45 -26.68 26.21 1.38
C PRO A 45 -27.48 26.96 0.29
N LYS A 46 -26.95 28.08 -0.21
CA LYS A 46 -27.57 28.88 -1.28
C LYS A 46 -27.35 28.27 -2.66
N LEU A 47 -26.30 27.47 -2.83
CA LEU A 47 -26.01 26.83 -4.10
C LEU A 47 -26.94 25.66 -4.36
N ALA A 48 -27.37 25.53 -5.61
CA ALA A 48 -28.16 24.39 -6.04
C ALA A 48 -27.42 23.08 -5.77
N LYS A 49 -28.18 22.04 -5.39
CA LYS A 49 -27.66 20.71 -5.04
C LYS A 49 -26.65 20.17 -6.05
N ASN A 50 -26.96 20.26 -7.34
CA ASN A 50 -26.09 19.78 -8.42
C ASN A 50 -24.71 20.46 -8.40
N LYS A 51 -24.64 21.75 -8.09
CA LYS A 51 -23.38 22.51 -7.98
C LYS A 51 -22.57 22.09 -6.76
N ARG A 52 -23.26 21.85 -5.63
CA ARG A 52 -22.63 21.34 -4.41
C ARG A 52 -22.06 19.94 -4.62
N LEU A 53 -22.79 19.07 -5.32
CA LEU A 53 -22.33 17.72 -5.68
C LEU A 53 -21.06 17.79 -6.54
N LYS A 54 -21.06 18.60 -7.60
CA LYS A 54 -19.86 18.80 -8.43
C LYS A 54 -18.67 19.30 -7.61
N ALA A 55 -18.91 20.20 -6.65
CA ALA A 55 -17.86 20.69 -5.79
C ALA A 55 -17.28 19.59 -4.89
N ILE A 56 -18.13 18.75 -4.32
CA ILE A 56 -17.71 17.61 -3.49
C ILE A 56 -16.93 16.57 -4.30
N GLU A 57 -17.38 16.29 -5.52
CA GLU A 57 -16.70 15.39 -6.45
C GLU A 57 -15.31 15.93 -6.80
N PHE A 58 -15.21 17.21 -7.19
CA PHE A 58 -13.92 17.87 -7.46
C PHE A 58 -12.96 17.75 -6.26
N LEU A 59 -13.44 18.02 -5.04
CA LEU A 59 -12.60 17.97 -3.84
C LEU A 59 -12.09 16.55 -3.51
N GLY A 60 -12.82 15.50 -3.92
CA GLY A 60 -12.33 14.12 -3.79
C GLY A 60 -11.33 13.76 -4.89
N GLU A 61 -11.61 14.19 -6.12
CA GLU A 61 -10.76 13.94 -7.29
C GLU A 61 -9.46 14.75 -7.26
N SER A 62 -9.44 15.89 -6.56
CA SER A 62 -8.25 16.73 -6.44
C SER A 62 -7.20 16.18 -5.48
N GLY A 63 -7.56 15.21 -4.63
CA GLY A 63 -6.64 14.61 -3.65
C GLY A 63 -6.12 15.58 -2.58
N GLU A 64 -6.68 16.79 -2.47
CA GLU A 64 -6.13 17.86 -1.63
C GLU A 64 -6.55 17.68 -0.15
N PRO A 65 -5.62 17.37 0.78
CA PRO A 65 -5.96 17.02 2.15
C PRO A 65 -6.72 18.11 2.92
N LYS A 66 -6.54 19.38 2.53
CA LYS A 66 -7.28 20.53 3.09
C LYS A 66 -8.81 20.39 2.96
N ALA A 67 -9.30 19.59 2.00
CA ALA A 67 -10.72 19.34 1.81
C ALA A 67 -11.35 18.38 2.84
N ILE A 68 -10.55 17.50 3.46
CA ILE A 68 -11.03 16.41 4.34
C ILE A 68 -11.94 16.93 5.47
N PRO A 69 -11.58 17.95 6.26
CA PRO A 69 -12.44 18.44 7.35
C PRO A 69 -13.80 18.93 6.86
N THR A 70 -13.84 19.52 5.66
CA THR A 70 -15.07 19.99 5.02
C THR A 70 -15.94 18.82 4.59
N LEU A 71 -15.36 17.81 3.94
CA LEU A 71 -16.07 16.60 3.51
C LEU A 71 -16.64 15.82 4.70
N VAL A 72 -15.86 15.67 5.78
CA VAL A 72 -16.34 15.05 7.04
C VAL A 72 -17.52 15.83 7.63
N ARG A 73 -17.46 17.17 7.61
CA ARG A 73 -18.57 18.00 8.09
C ARG A 73 -19.82 17.80 7.25
N ILE A 74 -19.69 17.73 5.92
CA ILE A 74 -20.81 17.51 4.99
C ILE A 74 -21.40 16.11 5.21
N TYR A 75 -20.56 15.08 5.28
CA TYR A 75 -20.99 13.72 5.54
C TYR A 75 -21.83 13.61 6.83
N ASN A 76 -21.38 14.25 7.92
CA ASN A 76 -22.06 14.17 9.20
C ASN A 76 -23.32 15.05 9.30
N ASN A 77 -23.34 16.22 8.65
CA ASN A 77 -24.34 17.26 8.95
C ASN A 77 -25.24 17.66 7.78
N ASP A 78 -24.97 17.21 6.55
CA ASP A 78 -25.80 17.61 5.42
C ASP A 78 -27.19 16.95 5.48
N LYS A 79 -28.22 17.75 5.20
CA LYS A 79 -29.61 17.29 5.21
C LYS A 79 -29.92 16.35 4.05
N ASP A 80 -29.27 16.56 2.90
CA ASP A 80 -29.55 15.80 1.68
C ASP A 80 -28.72 14.50 1.64
N PRO A 81 -29.37 13.32 1.57
CA PRO A 81 -28.68 12.04 1.55
C PRO A 81 -27.73 11.87 0.36
N LYS A 82 -28.04 12.46 -0.81
CA LYS A 82 -27.15 12.36 -1.99
C LYS A 82 -25.88 13.18 -1.79
N VAL A 83 -25.97 14.30 -1.08
CA VAL A 83 -24.81 15.15 -0.77
C VAL A 83 -23.91 14.44 0.24
N ARG A 84 -24.50 13.78 1.25
CA ARG A 84 -23.74 12.93 2.18
C ARG A 84 -23.05 11.77 1.45
N GLN A 85 -23.74 11.08 0.55
CA GLN A 85 -23.18 9.97 -0.22
C GLN A 85 -22.02 10.43 -1.12
N ALA A 86 -22.11 11.61 -1.72
CA ALA A 86 -21.00 12.18 -2.48
C ALA A 86 -19.80 12.47 -1.57
N ALA A 87 -20.02 13.01 -0.37
CA ALA A 87 -18.95 13.26 0.58
C ALA A 87 -18.29 11.96 1.09
N GLU A 88 -19.09 10.92 1.34
CA GLU A 88 -18.61 9.58 1.68
C GLU A 88 -17.72 9.01 0.58
N TYR A 89 -18.17 9.10 -0.68
CA TYR A 89 -17.40 8.66 -1.84
C TYR A 89 -16.07 9.41 -1.94
N SER A 90 -16.09 10.75 -1.84
CA SER A 90 -14.86 11.56 -1.88
C SER A 90 -13.90 11.21 -0.73
N LEU A 91 -14.40 10.95 0.49
CA LEU A 91 -13.57 10.48 1.61
C LEU A 91 -12.96 9.09 1.36
N GLY A 92 -13.70 8.21 0.68
CA GLY A 92 -13.18 6.92 0.23
C GLY A 92 -12.02 7.07 -0.76
N MET A 93 -12.05 8.08 -1.64
CA MET A 93 -10.93 8.38 -2.53
C MET A 93 -9.68 8.81 -1.77
N PHE A 94 -9.82 9.62 -0.72
CA PHE A 94 -8.69 9.99 0.15
C PHE A 94 -8.06 8.78 0.82
N ARG A 95 -8.87 7.83 1.31
CA ARG A 95 -8.35 6.59 1.89
C ARG A 95 -7.62 5.74 0.85
N ALA A 96 -8.20 5.58 -0.34
CA ALA A 96 -7.57 4.83 -1.40
C ALA A 96 -6.24 5.48 -1.86
N LEU A 97 -6.15 6.81 -1.81
CA LEU A 97 -4.92 7.55 -2.08
C LEU A 97 -3.88 7.31 -0.97
N ASP A 98 -4.27 7.38 0.30
CA ASP A 98 -3.43 7.09 1.47
C ASP A 98 -2.84 5.67 1.38
N ASP A 99 -3.70 4.67 1.16
CA ASP A 99 -3.31 3.27 0.98
C ASP A 99 -2.35 3.09 -0.23
N ALA A 100 -2.51 3.90 -1.29
CA ALA A 100 -1.64 3.85 -2.48
C ALA A 100 -0.28 4.50 -2.24
N LEU A 101 -0.22 5.55 -1.43
CA LEU A 101 1.01 6.23 -1.02
C LEU A 101 1.85 5.40 -0.05
N ASP A 102 1.19 4.59 0.79
CA ASP A 102 1.87 3.65 1.70
C ASP A 102 2.26 2.32 1.01
N GLY A 103 1.78 2.10 -0.20
CA GLY A 103 1.96 0.87 -0.96
C GLY A 103 3.10 0.92 -1.99
N PRO A 104 3.33 -0.19 -2.72
CA PRO A 104 4.34 -0.27 -3.79
C PRO A 104 4.02 0.60 -5.02
N GLN A 105 2.90 1.33 -5.01
CA GLN A 105 2.47 2.22 -6.09
C GLN A 105 2.64 3.70 -5.73
N ALA A 106 3.38 4.01 -4.64
CA ALA A 106 3.57 5.36 -4.14
C ALA A 106 4.06 6.33 -5.24
N ASP A 107 5.08 5.94 -6.00
CA ASP A 107 5.65 6.77 -7.08
C ASP A 107 4.60 7.12 -8.14
N ARG A 108 3.79 6.14 -8.54
CA ARG A 108 2.73 6.35 -9.52
C ARG A 108 1.59 7.22 -8.98
N ALA A 109 1.28 7.11 -7.69
CA ALA A 109 0.29 7.97 -7.05
C ALA A 109 0.79 9.41 -6.97
N LEU A 110 2.07 9.61 -6.66
CA LEU A 110 2.72 10.93 -6.66
C LEU A 110 2.76 11.57 -8.05
N ASP A 111 3.06 10.79 -9.10
CA ASP A 111 3.02 11.26 -10.49
C ASP A 111 1.62 11.77 -10.86
N LEU A 112 0.56 11.00 -10.53
CA LEU A 112 -0.81 11.41 -10.81
C LEU A 112 -1.24 12.66 -10.04
N LEU A 113 -0.80 12.82 -8.79
CA LEU A 113 -1.05 14.03 -8.01
C LEU A 113 -0.31 15.23 -8.61
N SER A 114 0.94 15.04 -9.05
CA SER A 114 1.72 16.06 -9.75
C SER A 114 1.02 16.51 -11.04
N ASP A 115 0.52 15.57 -11.85
CA ASP A 115 -0.22 15.88 -13.08
C ASP A 115 -1.52 16.67 -12.78
N ILE A 116 -2.24 16.33 -11.70
CA ILE A 116 -3.45 17.05 -11.30
C ILE A 116 -3.14 18.49 -10.89
N VAL A 117 -2.05 18.71 -10.15
CA VAL A 117 -1.65 20.04 -9.65
C VAL A 117 -1.06 20.89 -10.78
N ASN A 118 -0.19 20.32 -11.60
CA ASN A 118 0.59 21.05 -12.60
C ASN A 118 -0.12 21.17 -13.95
N GLU A 119 -0.81 20.11 -14.39
CA GLU A 119 -1.50 20.12 -15.69
C GLU A 119 -3.01 20.38 -15.56
N GLY A 120 -3.55 20.36 -14.33
CA GLY A 120 -4.98 20.55 -14.09
C GLY A 120 -5.84 19.40 -14.65
N GLN A 121 -5.23 18.30 -15.08
CA GLN A 121 -5.93 17.15 -15.64
C GLN A 121 -6.50 16.29 -14.52
N LEU A 122 -7.81 16.42 -14.27
CA LEU A 122 -8.52 15.49 -13.41
C LEU A 122 -8.67 14.14 -14.13
N GLY A 123 -8.31 13.05 -13.46
CA GLY A 123 -8.42 11.70 -14.01
C GLY A 123 -9.82 11.42 -14.57
N HIS A 124 -9.90 10.92 -15.81
CA HIS A 124 -11.18 10.58 -16.41
C HIS A 124 -11.79 9.39 -15.68
N ARG A 125 -13.00 9.54 -15.11
CA ARG A 125 -13.75 8.41 -14.53
C ARG A 125 -13.80 7.28 -15.55
N ALA A 126 -13.23 6.13 -15.18
CA ALA A 126 -13.39 4.91 -15.95
C ALA A 126 -14.90 4.67 -16.13
N LYS A 127 -15.35 4.56 -17.39
CA LYS A 127 -16.75 4.24 -17.67
C LYS A 127 -17.00 2.80 -17.22
N ASN A 128 -17.51 2.61 -16.01
CA ASN A 128 -17.77 1.31 -15.37
C ASN A 128 -18.85 0.44 -16.06
N GLY A 129 -19.28 0.80 -17.28
CA GLY A 129 -20.28 0.07 -18.07
C GLY A 129 -19.95 -1.40 -18.36
N PRO A 130 -18.70 -1.80 -18.69
CA PRO A 130 -18.42 -3.18 -19.06
C PRO A 130 -18.22 -4.13 -17.85
N TYR A 131 -17.93 -3.61 -16.65
CA TYR A 131 -17.62 -4.46 -15.49
C TYR A 131 -18.84 -5.23 -14.97
N TYR A 132 -20.02 -4.58 -14.88
CA TYR A 132 -21.26 -5.26 -14.45
C TYR A 132 -21.71 -6.34 -15.44
N ILE A 133 -21.38 -6.18 -16.73
CA ILE A 133 -21.65 -7.18 -17.77
C ILE A 133 -20.73 -8.39 -17.56
N ALA A 134 -19.43 -8.16 -17.30
CA ALA A 134 -18.48 -9.23 -17.01
C ALA A 134 -18.83 -10.00 -15.73
N LEU A 135 -19.23 -9.30 -14.65
CA LEU A 135 -19.66 -9.93 -13.39
C LEU A 135 -20.94 -10.74 -13.57
N GLY A 136 -21.89 -10.25 -14.38
CA GLY A 136 -23.09 -10.98 -14.74
C GLY A 136 -22.79 -12.28 -15.52
N ILE A 137 -21.85 -12.24 -16.47
CA ILE A 137 -21.40 -13.43 -17.20
C ILE A 137 -20.76 -14.44 -16.24
N LEU A 138 -19.92 -13.99 -15.31
CA LEU A 138 -19.25 -14.86 -14.34
C LEU A 138 -20.25 -15.52 -13.37
N PHE A 139 -21.31 -14.81 -12.98
CA PHE A 139 -22.36 -15.39 -12.14
C PHE A 139 -23.16 -16.47 -12.89
N VAL A 140 -23.45 -16.25 -14.17
CA VAL A 140 -24.14 -17.23 -15.02
C VAL A 140 -23.27 -18.48 -15.24
N THR A 141 -21.97 -18.32 -15.49
CA THR A 141 -21.07 -19.47 -15.65
C THR A 141 -20.95 -20.28 -14.36
N LEU A 142 -20.90 -19.62 -13.19
CA LEU A 142 -20.83 -20.30 -11.90
C LEU A 142 -22.09 -21.14 -11.62
N ILE A 143 -23.27 -20.65 -12.00
CA ILE A 143 -24.53 -21.42 -11.92
C ILE A 143 -24.49 -22.65 -12.84
N ILE A 144 -23.96 -22.51 -14.07
CA ILE A 144 -23.82 -23.63 -15.01
C ILE A 144 -22.86 -24.69 -14.45
N PHE A 145 -21.69 -24.29 -13.94
CA PHE A 145 -20.72 -25.22 -13.35
C PHE A 145 -21.27 -25.89 -12.08
N GLY A 146 -21.98 -25.16 -11.22
CA GLY A 146 -22.64 -25.72 -10.04
C GLY A 146 -23.72 -26.75 -10.40
N GLY A 147 -24.49 -26.51 -11.46
CA GLY A 147 -25.46 -27.46 -12.00
C GLY A 147 -24.81 -28.75 -12.52
N ILE A 148 -23.70 -28.64 -13.24
CA ILE A 148 -22.94 -29.81 -13.74
C ILE A 148 -22.36 -30.61 -12.56
N ALA A 149 -21.79 -29.94 -11.55
CA ALA A 149 -21.25 -30.60 -10.36
C ALA A 149 -22.33 -31.34 -9.56
N ALA A 150 -23.54 -30.78 -9.43
CA ALA A 150 -24.66 -31.44 -8.76
C ALA A 150 -25.13 -32.71 -9.48
N VAL A 151 -25.12 -32.72 -10.82
CA VAL A 151 -25.44 -33.91 -11.62
C VAL A 151 -24.39 -35.01 -11.40
N ILE A 152 -23.09 -34.65 -11.40
CA ILE A 152 -22.00 -35.61 -11.16
C ILE A 152 -22.05 -36.17 -9.72
N ALA A 153 -22.40 -35.35 -8.73
CA ALA A 153 -22.53 -35.81 -7.35
C ALA A 153 -23.75 -36.74 -7.13
N SER A 154 -24.80 -36.63 -7.95
CA SER A 154 -25.98 -37.49 -7.87
C SER A 154 -25.78 -38.89 -8.47
N SER A 155 -24.79 -39.07 -9.35
CA SER A 155 -24.33 -40.39 -9.78
C SER A 155 -23.36 -40.94 -8.75
N GLY A 156 -23.88 -41.67 -7.77
CA GLY A 156 -23.14 -42.28 -6.65
C GLY A 156 -22.10 -43.32 -7.06
N GLY A 157 -21.02 -42.89 -7.70
CA GLY A 157 -19.81 -43.67 -7.90
C GLY A 157 -19.01 -43.68 -6.61
N SER A 158 -19.03 -44.80 -5.90
CA SER A 158 -18.13 -45.06 -4.77
C SER A 158 -16.68 -45.10 -5.30
N ILE A 159 -15.95 -44.00 -5.15
CA ILE A 159 -14.52 -43.96 -5.39
C ILE A 159 -13.86 -44.68 -4.22
N GLY A 160 -13.39 -45.90 -4.49
CA GLY A 160 -12.71 -46.77 -3.53
C GLY A 160 -11.51 -46.06 -2.90
N GLY A 161 -11.36 -46.25 -1.58
CA GLY A 161 -10.33 -45.63 -0.78
C GLY A 161 -8.94 -45.79 -1.38
N ILE A 162 -8.34 -44.66 -1.74
CA ILE A 162 -6.92 -44.56 -2.07
C ILE A 162 -6.19 -44.64 -0.73
N GLY A 163 -5.53 -45.77 -0.50
CA GLY A 163 -4.65 -45.96 0.65
C GLY A 163 -3.60 -44.85 0.67
N THR A 164 -3.40 -44.26 1.84
CA THR A 164 -2.33 -43.30 2.12
C THR A 164 -1.00 -43.87 1.60
N PRO A 165 -0.40 -43.27 0.55
CA PRO A 165 0.89 -43.72 0.06
C PRO A 165 1.91 -43.47 1.17
N LYS A 166 2.51 -44.56 1.65
CA LYS A 166 3.65 -44.56 2.57
C LYS A 166 4.73 -43.69 1.96
N GLU A 167 5.04 -42.57 2.62
CA GLU A 167 6.07 -41.63 2.19
C GLU A 167 7.36 -42.40 1.90
N THR A 168 7.68 -42.45 0.61
CA THR A 168 8.95 -42.99 0.14
C THR A 168 9.96 -41.86 0.29
N PRO A 169 11.08 -42.05 1.01
CA PRO A 169 12.06 -41.00 1.23
C PRO A 169 12.52 -40.47 -0.13
N THR A 170 12.25 -39.19 -0.38
CA THR A 170 12.69 -38.49 -1.57
C THR A 170 14.21 -38.65 -1.68
N PRO A 171 14.74 -39.12 -2.83
CA PRO A 171 16.18 -39.25 -3.01
C PRO A 171 16.83 -37.88 -2.75
N SER A 172 17.79 -37.87 -1.82
CA SER A 172 18.60 -36.71 -1.49
C SER A 172 19.17 -36.13 -2.78
N GLN A 173 18.71 -34.95 -3.18
CA GLN A 173 19.19 -34.31 -4.39
C GLN A 173 20.69 -34.10 -4.25
N THR A 174 21.46 -34.57 -5.23
CA THR A 174 22.88 -34.25 -5.35
C THR A 174 23.01 -32.73 -5.37
N PRO A 175 23.80 -32.10 -4.48
CA PRO A 175 23.94 -30.66 -4.46
C PRO A 175 24.39 -30.18 -5.84
N LEU A 176 23.58 -29.35 -6.49
CA LEU A 176 24.03 -28.64 -7.67
C LEU A 176 25.21 -27.73 -7.25
N PRO A 177 26.18 -27.49 -8.15
CA PRO A 177 27.20 -26.50 -7.88
C PRO A 177 26.54 -25.15 -7.58
N PRO A 178 27.06 -24.37 -6.62
CA PRO A 178 26.50 -23.07 -6.27
C PRO A 178 26.48 -22.16 -7.51
N ASN A 179 25.32 -21.57 -7.80
CA ASN A 179 25.12 -20.58 -8.85
C ASN A 179 24.72 -19.24 -8.24
N ALA A 180 25.24 -18.15 -8.80
CA ALA A 180 24.97 -16.79 -8.31
C ALA A 180 23.47 -16.46 -8.31
N ASP A 181 22.73 -16.91 -9.34
CA ASP A 181 21.29 -16.70 -9.47
C ASP A 181 20.47 -17.27 -8.29
N ALA A 182 20.83 -18.45 -7.77
CA ALA A 182 20.09 -19.01 -6.63
C ALA A 182 20.39 -18.25 -5.35
N VAL A 183 21.65 -17.84 -5.13
CA VAL A 183 22.02 -17.00 -3.99
C VAL A 183 21.32 -15.64 -4.08
N GLY A 184 21.27 -15.04 -5.28
CA GLY A 184 20.54 -13.80 -5.53
C GLY A 184 19.05 -13.93 -5.26
N ALA A 185 18.41 -15.03 -5.67
CA ALA A 185 17.01 -15.31 -5.35
C ALA A 185 16.77 -15.47 -3.84
N GLU A 186 17.68 -16.16 -3.13
CA GLU A 186 17.60 -16.33 -1.68
C GLU A 186 17.76 -15.00 -0.93
N LEU A 187 18.68 -14.13 -1.36
CA LEU A 187 18.85 -12.78 -0.81
C LEU A 187 17.61 -11.89 -1.03
N ARG A 188 16.94 -12.00 -2.18
CA ARG A 188 15.67 -11.28 -2.43
C ARG A 188 14.55 -11.74 -1.49
N MET A 189 14.46 -13.04 -1.23
CA MET A 189 13.50 -13.59 -0.27
C MET A 189 13.82 -13.10 1.13
N LEU A 190 15.09 -13.21 1.56
CA LEU A 190 15.56 -12.69 2.85
C LEU A 190 15.18 -11.20 3.03
N TYR A 191 15.46 -10.37 2.04
CA TYR A 191 15.10 -8.94 2.07
C TYR A 191 13.59 -8.71 2.26
N THR A 192 12.76 -9.41 1.48
CA THR A 192 11.30 -9.27 1.55
C THR A 192 10.78 -9.67 2.94
N ASP A 193 11.29 -10.77 3.47
CA ASP A 193 10.92 -11.27 4.80
C ASP A 193 11.36 -10.29 5.91
N LEU A 194 12.57 -9.72 5.82
CA LEU A 194 13.07 -8.75 6.79
C LEU A 194 12.25 -7.45 6.80
N ILE A 195 11.83 -6.93 5.64
CA ILE A 195 10.97 -5.75 5.58
C ILE A 195 9.62 -6.01 6.25
N ASN A 196 9.01 -7.17 5.96
CA ASN A 196 7.72 -7.54 6.54
C ASN A 196 7.82 -7.71 8.07
N ASP A 197 8.83 -8.46 8.54
CA ASP A 197 9.06 -8.67 9.97
C ASP A 197 9.37 -7.35 10.69
N ALA A 198 10.17 -6.46 10.09
CA ALA A 198 10.48 -5.15 10.65
C ALA A 198 9.24 -4.25 10.78
N ALA A 199 8.38 -4.20 9.75
CA ALA A 199 7.14 -3.42 9.77
C ALA A 199 6.17 -3.92 10.86
N LEU A 200 5.98 -5.24 10.96
CA LEU A 200 5.16 -5.85 12.00
C LEU A 200 5.69 -5.54 13.40
N LEU A 201 7.01 -5.67 13.60
CA LEU A 201 7.63 -5.39 14.88
C LEU A 201 7.53 -3.91 15.26
N GLN A 202 7.70 -3.00 14.30
CA GLN A 202 7.53 -1.56 14.51
C GLN A 202 6.11 -1.23 15.01
N GLN A 203 5.09 -1.82 14.39
CA GLN A 203 3.70 -1.66 14.81
C GLN A 203 3.52 -2.09 16.28
N GLN A 204 4.12 -3.21 16.68
CA GLN A 204 4.03 -3.68 18.06
C GLN A 204 4.80 -2.78 19.04
N MET A 205 5.95 -2.23 18.66
CA MET A 205 6.69 -1.28 19.50
C MET A 205 5.90 0.03 19.69
N GLN A 206 5.14 0.48 18.69
CA GLN A 206 4.26 1.64 18.84
C GLN A 206 3.10 1.37 19.82
N VAL A 207 2.52 0.17 19.77
CA VAL A 207 1.49 -0.29 20.74
C VAL A 207 2.08 -0.30 22.15
N ALA A 208 3.24 -0.94 22.34
CA ALA A 208 3.95 -0.96 23.62
C ALA A 208 4.30 0.45 24.13
N GLY A 209 4.73 1.35 23.23
CA GLY A 209 5.06 2.74 23.54
C GLY A 209 3.86 3.57 24.05
N ARG A 210 2.63 3.14 23.78
CA ARG A 210 1.40 3.70 24.37
C ARG A 210 1.01 3.07 25.71
N GLY A 211 1.76 2.07 26.17
CA GLY A 211 1.44 1.29 27.37
C GLY A 211 0.35 0.24 27.15
N GLU A 212 0.04 -0.09 25.89
CA GLU A 212 -0.90 -1.14 25.53
C GLU A 212 -0.19 -2.50 25.48
N SER A 213 -0.95 -3.60 25.62
CA SER A 213 -0.41 -4.95 25.51
C SER A 213 -0.12 -5.29 24.05
N ILE A 214 1.09 -5.81 23.79
CA ILE A 214 1.49 -6.34 22.47
C ILE A 214 0.71 -7.60 22.09
N ASN A 215 0.53 -7.83 20.78
CA ASN A 215 -0.14 -9.02 20.26
C ASN A 215 0.87 -10.17 20.09
N CYS A 216 0.83 -11.14 21.02
CA CYS A 216 1.68 -12.32 21.00
C CYS A 216 1.24 -13.43 20.03
N GLU A 217 0.14 -13.24 19.29
CA GLU A 217 -0.33 -14.18 18.25
C GLU A 217 0.28 -13.87 16.87
N LEU A 218 1.11 -12.84 16.76
CA LEU A 218 1.79 -12.51 15.51
C LEU A 218 2.89 -13.53 15.19
N GLU A 219 2.86 -14.03 13.96
CA GLU A 219 3.89 -14.90 13.41
C GLU A 219 4.91 -14.06 12.63
N PHE A 220 6.18 -14.29 12.91
CA PHE A 220 7.31 -13.69 12.20
C PHE A 220 8.01 -14.79 11.39
N THR A 221 8.50 -14.45 10.20
CA THR A 221 9.16 -15.44 9.33
C THR A 221 10.49 -15.89 9.91
N GLN A 222 11.23 -14.98 10.57
CA GLN A 222 12.55 -15.24 11.16
C GLN A 222 13.54 -15.90 10.18
N PRO A 223 13.78 -15.29 9.01
CA PRO A 223 14.64 -15.88 8.00
C PRO A 223 16.07 -16.08 8.54
N SER A 224 16.73 -17.16 8.15
CA SER A 224 18.13 -17.42 8.48
C SER A 224 19.07 -16.58 7.62
N ALA A 225 20.25 -16.26 8.16
CA ALA A 225 21.31 -15.62 7.39
C ALA A 225 21.69 -16.46 6.15
N VAL A 226 21.96 -15.79 5.04
CA VAL A 226 22.30 -16.41 3.75
C VAL A 226 23.79 -16.23 3.51
N PRO A 227 24.62 -17.29 3.65
CA PRO A 227 26.05 -17.19 3.43
C PRO A 227 26.39 -17.24 1.93
N VAL A 228 27.30 -16.38 1.48
CA VAL A 228 27.83 -16.44 0.11
C VAL A 228 28.78 -17.65 -0.02
N PRO A 229 28.51 -18.62 -0.92
CA PRO A 229 29.31 -19.83 -1.03
C PRO A 229 30.66 -19.57 -1.71
N ALA A 230 31.73 -20.18 -1.20
CA ALA A 230 33.10 -20.02 -1.70
C ALA A 230 33.38 -20.61 -3.11
N GLY A 231 32.36 -21.13 -3.80
CA GLY A 231 32.48 -21.76 -5.12
C GLY A 231 32.14 -20.85 -6.31
N LEU A 232 31.79 -19.59 -6.05
CA LEU A 232 31.44 -18.62 -7.09
C LEU A 232 32.69 -17.97 -7.71
N THR A 233 32.51 -17.22 -8.80
CA THR A 233 33.60 -16.42 -9.34
C THR A 233 33.97 -15.29 -8.37
N GLU A 234 35.21 -14.79 -8.45
CA GLU A 234 35.67 -13.70 -7.57
C GLU A 234 34.81 -12.44 -7.73
N SER A 235 34.33 -12.15 -8.95
CA SER A 235 33.41 -11.04 -9.24
C SER A 235 32.06 -11.26 -8.57
N ASP A 236 31.41 -12.41 -8.80
CA ASP A 236 30.09 -12.69 -8.22
C ASP A 236 30.14 -12.72 -6.70
N THR A 237 31.23 -13.24 -6.14
CA THR A 237 31.43 -13.26 -4.68
C THR A 237 31.51 -11.85 -4.14
N ALA A 238 32.26 -10.95 -4.77
CA ALA A 238 32.37 -9.56 -4.34
C ALA A 238 31.02 -8.84 -4.42
N ASP A 239 30.31 -8.96 -5.54
CA ASP A 239 29.02 -8.30 -5.77
C ASP A 239 27.95 -8.80 -4.78
N LEU A 240 27.86 -10.12 -4.56
CA LEU A 240 26.91 -10.71 -3.62
C LEU A 240 27.27 -10.37 -2.17
N THR A 241 28.55 -10.31 -1.80
CA THR A 241 28.97 -10.02 -0.42
C THR A 241 28.59 -8.59 0.00
N VAL A 242 28.70 -7.62 -0.92
CA VAL A 242 28.29 -6.22 -0.67
C VAL A 242 26.82 -6.11 -0.27
N ILE A 243 25.96 -7.00 -0.77
CA ILE A 243 24.52 -7.01 -0.47
C ILE A 243 24.21 -7.96 0.71
N ALA A 244 24.84 -9.13 0.75
CA ALA A 244 24.59 -10.15 1.76
C ALA A 244 25.03 -9.70 3.16
N ASP A 245 26.16 -9.02 3.30
CA ASP A 245 26.67 -8.61 4.63
C ASP A 245 25.70 -7.65 5.34
N PRO A 246 25.25 -6.54 4.72
CA PRO A 246 24.25 -5.67 5.33
C PRO A 246 22.90 -6.35 5.61
N LEU A 247 22.44 -7.25 4.73
CA LEU A 247 21.20 -8.01 4.96
C LEU A 247 21.34 -8.95 6.16
N ASN A 248 22.47 -9.64 6.28
CA ASN A 248 22.74 -10.53 7.41
C ASN A 248 22.92 -9.74 8.72
N GLU A 249 23.49 -8.53 8.68
CA GLU A 249 23.56 -7.63 9.84
C GLU A 249 22.18 -7.13 10.28
N ALA A 250 21.32 -6.75 9.31
CA ALA A 250 19.93 -6.39 9.57
C ALA A 250 19.14 -7.56 10.15
N GLN A 251 19.32 -8.78 9.60
CA GLN A 251 18.73 -10.01 10.11
C GLN A 251 19.14 -10.29 11.55
N ALA A 252 20.42 -10.18 11.88
CA ALA A 252 20.92 -10.42 13.23
C ALA A 252 20.35 -9.40 14.23
N SER A 253 20.28 -8.13 13.83
CA SER A 253 19.71 -7.05 14.65
C SER A 253 18.22 -7.26 14.91
N LEU A 254 17.46 -7.62 13.88
CA LEU A 254 16.02 -7.90 14.00
C LEU A 254 15.76 -9.15 14.85
N ALA A 255 16.57 -10.20 14.71
CA ALA A 255 16.48 -11.42 15.52
C ALA A 255 16.69 -11.14 17.02
N GLN A 256 17.58 -10.21 17.39
CA GLN A 256 17.75 -9.79 18.77
C GLN A 256 16.50 -9.09 19.31
N LEU A 257 15.91 -8.17 18.54
CA LEU A 257 14.67 -7.49 18.94
C LEU A 257 13.49 -8.46 19.06
N LEU A 258 13.39 -9.42 18.14
CA LEU A 258 12.38 -10.48 18.19
C LEU A 258 12.55 -11.37 19.43
N SER A 259 13.77 -11.66 19.86
CA SER A 259 14.01 -12.37 21.11
C SER A 259 13.47 -11.60 22.32
N VAL A 260 13.62 -10.27 22.35
CA VAL A 260 13.05 -9.44 23.43
C VAL A 260 11.52 -9.46 23.40
N PHE A 261 10.93 -9.33 22.22
CA PHE A 261 9.49 -9.42 22.02
C PHE A 261 8.94 -10.78 22.50
N GLN A 262 9.54 -11.89 22.06
CA GLN A 262 9.15 -13.24 22.47
C GLN A 262 9.32 -13.45 23.98
N GLN A 263 10.39 -12.92 24.57
CA GLN A 263 10.58 -12.97 26.02
C GLN A 263 9.44 -12.25 26.75
N SER A 264 9.09 -11.04 26.33
CA SER A 264 7.96 -10.26 26.88
C SER A 264 6.63 -11.03 26.78
N CYS A 265 6.38 -11.69 25.65
CA CYS A 265 5.21 -12.54 25.46
C CYS A 265 5.20 -13.76 26.39
N ASN A 266 6.33 -14.46 26.53
CA ASN A 266 6.46 -15.64 27.38
C ASN A 266 6.34 -15.32 28.87
N SER A 267 6.88 -14.17 29.32
CA SER A 267 6.80 -13.73 30.72
C SER A 267 5.51 -12.96 31.05
N GLN A 268 4.69 -12.63 30.05
CA GLN A 268 3.52 -11.75 30.19
C GLN A 268 3.85 -10.39 30.81
N THR A 269 5.08 -9.92 30.65
CA THR A 269 5.52 -8.61 31.15
C THR A 269 5.53 -7.62 30.00
N ALA A 270 4.75 -6.54 30.12
CA ALA A 270 4.73 -5.47 29.14
C ALA A 270 6.13 -4.88 28.94
N ILE A 271 6.47 -4.57 27.69
CA ILE A 271 7.70 -3.85 27.35
C ILE A 271 7.61 -2.44 27.92
N PRO A 272 8.58 -1.97 28.72
CA PRO A 272 8.60 -0.60 29.22
C PRO A 272 8.55 0.41 28.07
N ARG A 273 7.88 1.54 28.29
CA ARG A 273 7.71 2.58 27.27
C ARG A 273 9.03 3.15 26.75
N GLU A 274 10.03 3.26 27.64
CA GLU A 274 11.38 3.73 27.29
C GLU A 274 12.05 2.74 26.34
N ASP A 275 12.12 1.46 26.74
CA ASP A 275 12.65 0.38 25.91
C ASP A 275 11.93 0.28 24.54
N ALA A 276 10.59 0.41 24.53
CA ALA A 276 9.82 0.37 23.29
C ALA A 276 10.18 1.52 22.31
N ALA A 277 10.52 2.69 22.83
CA ALA A 277 10.97 3.81 22.00
C ALA A 277 12.36 3.55 21.41
N ASP A 278 13.28 3.01 22.21
CA ASP A 278 14.64 2.67 21.78
C ASP A 278 14.63 1.55 20.73
N TYR A 279 13.82 0.51 20.95
CA TYR A 279 13.60 -0.56 19.97
C TYR A 279 12.97 -0.02 18.69
N GLY A 280 11.99 0.88 18.81
CA GLY A 280 11.40 1.57 17.65
C GLY A 280 12.45 2.32 16.83
N GLY A 281 13.40 3.00 17.48
CA GLY A 281 14.52 3.68 16.80
C GLY A 281 15.40 2.70 16.03
N THR A 282 15.76 1.58 16.67
CA THR A 282 16.58 0.52 16.02
C THR A 282 15.88 -0.07 14.80
N ILE A 283 14.57 -0.31 14.88
CA ILE A 283 13.78 -0.83 13.75
C ILE A 283 13.76 0.16 12.58
N VAL A 284 13.62 1.46 12.86
CA VAL A 284 13.66 2.51 11.83
C VAL A 284 15.02 2.56 11.14
N ASP A 285 16.12 2.41 11.88
CA ASP A 285 17.45 2.37 11.30
C ASP A 285 17.66 1.10 10.45
N ILE A 286 17.15 -0.06 10.88
CA ILE A 286 17.12 -1.29 10.06
C ILE A 286 16.35 -1.05 8.76
N GLN A 287 15.13 -0.50 8.83
CA GLN A 287 14.31 -0.21 7.65
C GLN A 287 15.01 0.78 6.69
N ARG A 288 15.68 1.81 7.22
CA ARG A 288 16.45 2.76 6.41
C ARG A 288 17.58 2.05 5.66
N ASN A 289 18.32 1.18 6.35
CA ASN A 289 19.42 0.42 5.74
C ASN A 289 18.90 -0.57 4.67
N LEU A 290 17.78 -1.26 4.95
CA LEU A 290 17.13 -2.14 3.97
C LEU A 290 16.68 -1.35 2.73
N ASN A 291 16.03 -0.20 2.91
CA ASN A 291 15.59 0.63 1.79
C ASN A 291 16.76 1.15 0.94
N ALA A 292 17.92 1.42 1.53
CA ALA A 292 19.12 1.80 0.79
C ALA A 292 19.63 0.68 -0.13
N LEU A 293 19.38 -0.59 0.22
CA LEU A 293 19.77 -1.77 -0.56
C LEU A 293 18.76 -2.15 -1.65
N ALA A 294 17.57 -1.52 -1.68
CA ALA A 294 16.48 -1.90 -2.56
C ALA A 294 16.89 -1.89 -4.05
N ALA A 295 17.65 -0.86 -4.46
CA ALA A 295 18.15 -0.75 -5.83
C ALA A 295 19.13 -1.89 -6.16
N ASP A 296 20.10 -2.15 -5.29
CA ASP A 296 21.12 -3.18 -5.51
C ASP A 296 20.50 -4.59 -5.59
N ILE A 297 19.54 -4.88 -4.70
CA ILE A 297 18.81 -6.16 -4.67
C ILE A 297 18.01 -6.38 -5.96
N SER A 298 17.46 -5.32 -6.55
CA SER A 298 16.73 -5.41 -7.82
C SER A 298 17.63 -5.76 -9.01
N THR A 299 18.94 -5.50 -8.90
CA THR A 299 19.94 -5.77 -9.95
C THR A 299 20.61 -7.14 -9.84
N LEU A 300 20.37 -7.87 -8.74
CA LEU A 300 20.84 -9.25 -8.61
C LEU A 300 20.38 -10.11 -9.80
N PRO A 301 21.10 -11.18 -10.15
CA PRO A 301 20.72 -12.09 -11.22
C PRO A 301 19.53 -13.00 -10.86
#